data_AF-A0A8H6V0E5-F1
#
_entry.id   AF-A0A8H6V0E5-F1
#
_cell.length_a   1.000
_cell.length_b   1.000
_cell.length_c   1.000
_cell.angle_alpha   90.00
_cell.angle_beta   90.00
_cell.angle_gamma   90.00
#
_symmetry.space_group_name_H-M   'P 1'
#
loop_
_entity.id
_entity.type
_entity.pdbx_description
1 polymer ?
#
loop_
_entity_poly.entity_id
_entity_poly.type
_entity_poly.pdbx_seq_one_letter_code
_entity_poly.pdbx_strand_id
1 'polypeptide(L)'
;MWKTEADQWRLPYWDWARTNRVPELAKYPTITVPKYDGTGVTRIDNPLFQFRNPTEQPMISAGVGADNPWESPEDNVEDMKFGACIGTSRWPDEVDRKPDTEAWRQGVVNNYKVADKFRSTNWAKEGEPEKPYGTTAEMVFRLLTVPIEYITFASTKLGQLPRTRTKVLPKKKKGPISQWTKILIWSTSTITSTAVPEVKATWPMFPLQPLILSSGCTTGKC
;
A
#
# COMPACT_ATOMS: atom_id res chain seq x y z
N MET A 1 -29.26 -16.21 -6.86
CA MET A 1 -28.99 -14.77 -6.77
C MET A 1 -27.57 -14.51 -6.26
N TRP A 2 -27.20 -14.89 -5.04
CA TRP A 2 -25.85 -14.68 -4.48
C TRP A 2 -24.67 -15.13 -5.35
N LYS A 3 -24.76 -16.34 -5.93
CA LYS A 3 -23.71 -16.86 -6.83
C LYS A 3 -23.53 -15.98 -8.08
N THR A 4 -24.62 -15.54 -8.68
CA THR A 4 -24.60 -14.67 -9.86
C THR A 4 -23.92 -13.34 -9.56
N GLU A 5 -24.22 -12.73 -8.41
CA GLU A 5 -23.56 -11.49 -7.97
C GLU A 5 -22.06 -11.71 -7.71
N ALA A 6 -21.70 -12.83 -7.05
CA ALA A 6 -20.31 -13.19 -6.81
C ALA A 6 -19.53 -13.42 -8.11
N ASP A 7 -20.14 -14.06 -9.11
CA ASP A 7 -19.52 -14.32 -10.42
C ASP A 7 -19.29 -13.02 -11.22
N GLN A 8 -20.16 -12.02 -11.03
CA GLN A 8 -20.02 -10.69 -11.64
C GLN A 8 -19.06 -9.79 -10.88
N TRP A 9 -18.86 -10.03 -9.59
CA TRP A 9 -18.02 -9.19 -8.76
C TRP A 9 -16.58 -9.14 -9.26
N ARG A 10 -16.00 -7.94 -9.27
CA ARG A 10 -14.59 -7.69 -9.53
C ARG A 10 -14.06 -6.79 -8.42
N LEU A 11 -12.78 -6.94 -8.09
CA LEU A 11 -12.14 -6.09 -7.10
C LEU A 11 -12.20 -4.63 -7.57
N PRO A 12 -12.90 -3.74 -6.85
CA PRO A 12 -12.94 -2.33 -7.22
C PRO A 12 -11.55 -1.72 -7.11
N TYR A 13 -11.23 -0.81 -8.01
CA TYR A 13 -9.99 -0.03 -7.94
C TYR A 13 -10.28 1.34 -7.31
N TRP A 14 -9.27 1.88 -6.63
CA TRP A 14 -9.33 3.24 -6.11
C TRP A 14 -8.72 4.22 -7.12
N ASP A 15 -9.56 5.08 -7.71
CA ASP A 15 -9.12 6.19 -8.55
C ASP A 15 -8.65 7.38 -7.69
N TRP A 16 -7.44 7.23 -7.15
CA TRP A 16 -6.79 8.22 -6.28
C TRP A 16 -6.52 9.54 -7.00
N ALA A 17 -6.24 9.48 -8.31
CA ALA A 17 -5.95 10.66 -9.12
C ALA A 17 -7.19 11.53 -9.35
N ARG A 18 -8.39 10.93 -9.41
CA ARG A 18 -9.64 11.65 -9.58
C ARG A 18 -10.21 12.22 -8.27
N THR A 19 -10.20 11.42 -7.20
CA THR A 19 -10.95 11.74 -5.97
C THR A 19 -10.10 12.35 -4.86
N ASN A 20 -8.76 12.21 -4.92
CA ASN A 20 -7.79 12.69 -3.91
C ASN A 20 -8.19 12.35 -2.46
N ARG A 21 -8.96 11.29 -2.25
CA ARG A 21 -9.56 10.88 -0.98
C ARG A 21 -9.61 9.37 -0.93
N VAL A 22 -9.47 8.81 0.26
CA VAL A 22 -9.71 7.38 0.52
C VAL A 22 -11.14 7.02 0.08
N PRO A 23 -11.37 5.84 -0.53
CA PRO A 23 -12.71 5.38 -0.88
C PRO A 23 -13.67 5.42 0.31
N GLU A 24 -14.92 5.80 0.05
CA GLU A 24 -15.94 5.87 1.10
C GLU A 24 -16.11 4.52 1.82
N LEU A 25 -16.00 3.42 1.07
CA LEU A 25 -16.06 2.06 1.58
C LEU A 25 -14.92 1.73 2.56
N ALA A 26 -13.78 2.43 2.53
CA ALA A 26 -12.63 2.23 3.42
C ALA A 26 -12.47 3.35 4.46
N LYS A 27 -13.46 4.26 4.55
CA LYS A 27 -13.40 5.46 5.39
C LYS A 27 -13.90 5.22 6.81
N TYR A 28 -14.92 4.38 6.97
CA TYR A 28 -15.66 4.21 8.23
C TYR A 28 -15.35 2.86 8.88
N PRO A 29 -15.25 2.78 10.22
CA PRO A 29 -14.87 1.55 10.95
C PRO A 29 -15.93 0.45 10.89
N THR A 30 -17.16 0.78 10.53
CA THR A 30 -18.27 -0.16 10.44
C THR A 30 -19.02 0.04 9.13
N ILE A 31 -19.59 -1.04 8.62
CA ILE A 31 -20.33 -1.09 7.35
C ILE A 31 -21.64 -1.85 7.53
N THR A 32 -22.64 -1.50 6.74
CA THR A 32 -23.92 -2.19 6.70
C THR A 32 -23.94 -3.16 5.53
N VAL A 33 -24.25 -4.43 5.81
CA VAL A 33 -24.33 -5.51 4.81
C VAL A 33 -25.71 -6.16 4.83
N PRO A 34 -26.23 -6.65 3.69
CA PRO A 34 -27.47 -7.42 3.68
C PRO A 34 -27.33 -8.72 4.46
N LYS A 35 -28.39 -9.14 5.14
CA LYS A 35 -28.45 -10.46 5.77
C LYS A 35 -28.64 -11.55 4.70
N TYR A 36 -28.11 -12.75 4.96
CA TYR A 36 -28.17 -13.87 4.01
C TYR A 36 -29.60 -14.32 3.69
N ASP A 37 -30.52 -14.12 4.63
CA ASP A 37 -31.95 -14.46 4.55
C ASP A 37 -32.76 -13.45 3.75
N GLY A 38 -32.16 -12.34 3.32
CA GLY A 38 -32.81 -11.27 2.56
C GLY A 38 -33.80 -10.42 3.38
N THR A 39 -33.90 -10.61 4.69
CA THR A 39 -34.92 -9.96 5.53
C THR A 39 -34.53 -8.57 6.02
N GLY A 40 -33.31 -8.12 5.71
CA GLY A 40 -32.85 -6.78 6.05
C GLY A 40 -31.34 -6.63 5.98
N VAL A 41 -30.82 -5.70 6.77
CA VAL A 41 -29.40 -5.38 6.85
C VAL A 41 -28.86 -5.59 8.26
N THR A 42 -27.56 -5.82 8.37
CA THR A 42 -26.84 -5.90 9.64
C THR A 42 -25.61 -5.00 9.60
N ARG A 43 -25.22 -4.44 10.75
CA ARG A 43 -24.01 -3.64 10.89
C ARG A 43 -22.87 -4.52 11.38
N ILE A 44 -21.74 -4.49 10.69
CA ILE A 44 -20.54 -5.24 11.03
C ILE A 44 -19.33 -4.30 11.04
N ASP A 45 -18.23 -4.77 11.62
CA ASP A 45 -16.93 -4.12 11.48
C ASP A 45 -16.48 -4.15 10.02
N ASN A 46 -15.89 -3.05 9.57
CA ASN A 46 -15.52 -2.88 8.18
C ASN A 46 -14.11 -3.41 7.93
N PRO A 47 -13.96 -4.54 7.21
CA PRO A 47 -12.65 -5.12 6.95
C PRO A 47 -11.77 -4.23 6.04
N LEU A 48 -12.36 -3.26 5.34
CA LEU A 48 -11.64 -2.33 4.46
C LEU A 48 -11.17 -1.06 5.18
N PHE A 49 -11.63 -0.82 6.41
CA PHE A 49 -11.18 0.32 7.21
C PHE A 49 -9.75 0.12 7.69
N GLN A 50 -9.50 -1.03 8.31
CA GLN A 50 -8.26 -1.39 8.97
C GLN A 50 -8.19 -2.92 9.07
N PHE A 51 -7.02 -3.51 8.79
CA PHE A 51 -6.79 -4.90 9.17
C PHE A 51 -6.40 -4.95 10.64
N ARG A 52 -7.07 -5.82 11.41
CA ARG A 52 -6.75 -6.12 12.81
C ARG A 52 -6.52 -7.61 12.96
N ASN A 53 -5.54 -7.99 13.77
CA ASN A 53 -5.34 -9.38 14.12
C ASN A 53 -6.56 -9.90 14.91
N PRO A 54 -7.30 -10.92 14.42
CA PRO A 54 -8.50 -11.41 15.09
C PRO A 54 -8.27 -11.98 16.49
N THR A 55 -7.03 -12.36 16.83
CA THR A 55 -6.68 -12.86 18.17
C THR A 55 -6.36 -11.73 19.16
N GLU A 56 -6.38 -10.48 18.71
CA GLU A 56 -5.95 -9.29 19.47
C GLU A 56 -4.51 -9.41 20.02
N GLN A 57 -3.72 -10.32 19.46
CA GLN A 57 -2.30 -10.45 19.75
C GLN A 57 -1.46 -9.56 18.82
N PRO A 58 -0.27 -9.12 19.26
CA PRO A 58 0.66 -8.42 18.38
C PRO A 58 1.02 -9.25 17.15
N MET A 59 1.19 -8.63 15.99
CA MET A 59 1.49 -9.30 14.72
C MET A 59 2.75 -10.18 14.78
N ILE A 60 3.70 -9.86 15.66
CA ILE A 60 4.90 -10.68 15.89
C ILE A 60 4.56 -12.10 16.39
N SER A 61 3.42 -12.30 17.07
CA SER A 61 2.99 -13.63 17.52
C SER A 61 2.66 -14.56 16.34
N ALA A 62 2.35 -14.00 15.17
CA ALA A 62 2.12 -14.71 13.92
C ALA A 62 3.37 -14.74 13.02
N GLY A 63 4.52 -14.31 13.53
CA GLY A 63 5.78 -14.21 12.77
C GLY A 63 5.86 -13.01 11.83
N VAL A 64 4.96 -12.02 11.96
CA VAL A 64 4.92 -10.83 11.10
C VAL A 64 5.60 -9.65 11.80
N GLY A 65 6.56 -9.01 11.13
CA GLY A 65 7.26 -7.82 11.66
C GLY A 65 8.37 -8.14 12.68
N ALA A 66 8.94 -9.35 12.63
CA ALA A 66 10.12 -9.74 13.40
C ALA A 66 11.41 -9.06 12.87
N ASP A 67 11.51 -8.88 11.56
CA ASP A 67 12.60 -8.15 10.92
C ASP A 67 12.13 -6.76 10.54
N ASN A 68 12.84 -5.72 10.98
CA ASN A 68 12.66 -4.38 10.46
C ASN A 68 13.74 -4.11 9.40
N PRO A 69 13.43 -4.19 8.09
CA PRO A 69 14.41 -3.97 7.03
C PRO A 69 14.92 -2.52 6.96
N TRP A 70 14.36 -1.63 7.79
CA TRP A 70 14.75 -0.22 7.93
C TRP A 70 15.55 0.04 9.21
N GLU A 71 15.77 -0.97 10.04
CA GLU A 71 16.67 -0.91 11.20
C GLU A 71 18.11 -1.03 10.66
N SER A 72 18.82 0.09 10.62
CA SER A 72 20.26 0.09 10.35
C SER A 72 21.01 0.17 11.69
N PRO A 73 22.24 -0.37 11.78
CA PRO A 73 23.04 -0.28 13.02
C PRO A 73 23.31 1.17 13.47
N GLU A 74 23.23 2.13 12.54
CA GLU A 74 23.46 3.56 12.78
C GLU A 74 22.16 4.36 12.96
N ASP A 75 21.06 3.91 12.35
CA ASP A 75 19.72 4.47 12.46
C ASP A 75 18.83 3.43 13.15
N ASN A 76 19.02 3.27 14.46
CA ASN A 76 18.02 2.68 15.35
C ASN A 76 16.82 3.63 15.42
N VAL A 77 16.08 3.77 14.32
CA VAL A 77 14.83 4.49 14.33
C VAL A 77 13.86 3.60 15.09
N GLU A 78 13.75 3.81 16.40
CA GLU A 78 12.76 3.15 17.26
C GLU A 78 11.33 3.28 16.69
N ASP A 79 11.10 4.22 15.77
CA ASP A 79 9.81 4.63 15.24
C ASP A 79 9.06 3.61 14.35
N MET A 80 9.58 2.42 14.08
CA MET A 80 8.93 1.47 13.14
C MET A 80 8.94 0.01 13.60
N LYS A 81 8.69 -0.23 14.90
CA LYS A 81 8.46 -1.58 15.46
C LYS A 81 7.05 -2.09 15.12
N PHE A 82 6.84 -2.52 13.88
CA PHE A 82 5.53 -2.99 13.39
C PHE A 82 5.06 -4.30 14.04
N GLY A 83 5.97 -5.13 14.55
CA GLY A 83 5.62 -6.38 15.21
C GLY A 83 4.75 -6.20 16.47
N ALA A 84 4.81 -5.03 17.12
CA ALA A 84 4.00 -4.69 18.28
C ALA A 84 2.56 -4.27 17.94
N CYS A 85 2.28 -3.96 16.65
CA CYS A 85 0.95 -3.59 16.19
C CYS A 85 0.00 -4.79 16.22
N ILE A 86 -1.25 -4.53 16.56
CA ILE A 86 -2.41 -5.43 16.43
C ILE A 86 -3.18 -5.05 15.16
N GLY A 87 -3.28 -3.75 14.88
CA GLY A 87 -3.97 -3.19 13.72
C GLY A 87 -3.06 -2.38 12.79
N THR A 88 -3.43 -2.28 11.51
CA THR A 88 -2.68 -1.47 10.53
C THR A 88 -2.98 0.02 10.70
N SER A 89 -1.96 0.87 10.66
CA SER A 89 -2.13 2.33 10.73
C SER A 89 -2.18 2.98 9.34
N ARG A 90 -2.84 4.13 9.25
CA ARG A 90 -2.87 5.03 8.09
C ARG A 90 -2.59 6.46 8.57
N TRP A 91 -1.37 6.93 8.41
CA TRP A 91 -0.93 8.27 8.78
C TRP A 91 -1.05 8.62 10.28
N PRO A 92 -0.46 7.82 11.20
CA PRO A 92 -0.41 8.17 12.62
C PRO A 92 0.29 9.52 12.83
N ASP A 93 -0.09 10.27 13.86
CA ASP A 93 0.69 11.43 14.31
C ASP A 93 2.05 11.00 14.87
N GLU A 94 2.99 11.93 14.97
CA GLU A 94 4.31 11.65 15.55
C GLU A 94 4.21 11.14 16.99
N VAL A 95 3.24 11.67 17.75
CA VAL A 95 2.94 11.19 19.11
C VAL A 95 2.39 9.76 19.13
N ASP A 96 1.63 9.38 18.11
CA ASP A 96 1.03 8.04 17.95
C ASP A 96 2.00 7.05 17.29
N ARG A 97 3.13 7.52 16.74
CA ARG A 97 4.14 6.70 16.08
C ARG A 97 5.11 6.04 17.06
N LYS A 98 4.95 6.31 18.36
CA LYS A 98 5.82 5.77 19.39
C LYS A 98 5.42 4.31 19.72
N PRO A 99 6.37 3.34 19.70
CA PRO A 99 6.08 1.92 19.83
C PRO A 99 5.34 1.51 21.11
N ASP A 100 5.52 2.29 22.17
CA ASP A 100 4.96 2.08 23.50
C ASP A 100 3.54 2.60 23.65
N THR A 101 3.03 3.36 22.67
CA THR A 101 1.69 3.93 22.73
C THR A 101 0.63 2.92 22.32
N GLU A 102 -0.51 2.96 23.02
CA GLU A 102 -1.67 2.16 22.64
C GLU A 102 -2.20 2.56 21.26
N ALA A 103 -2.05 3.82 20.87
CA ALA A 103 -2.37 4.32 19.54
C ALA A 103 -1.57 3.60 18.44
N TRP A 104 -0.25 3.41 18.64
CA TRP A 104 0.59 2.62 17.73
C TRP A 104 0.15 1.16 17.65
N ARG A 105 -0.15 0.56 18.81
CA ARG A 105 -0.54 -0.85 18.91
C ARG A 105 -1.89 -1.12 18.24
N GLN A 106 -2.91 -0.30 18.50
CA GLN A 106 -4.24 -0.46 17.91
C GLN A 106 -4.30 0.00 16.46
N GLY A 107 -3.38 0.89 16.09
CA GLY A 107 -3.26 1.49 14.78
C GLY A 107 -4.23 2.65 14.57
N VAL A 108 -3.69 3.79 14.13
CA VAL A 108 -4.44 5.05 13.93
C VAL A 108 -4.75 5.25 12.45
N VAL A 109 -5.98 5.65 12.11
CA VAL A 109 -6.42 5.90 10.73
C VAL A 109 -6.82 7.37 10.53
N ASN A 110 -5.91 8.17 9.98
CA ASN A 110 -6.09 9.60 9.71
C ASN A 110 -6.35 9.87 8.21
N ASN A 111 -7.55 9.53 7.74
CA ASN A 111 -7.95 9.67 6.32
C ASN A 111 -7.86 11.11 5.77
N TYR A 112 -8.00 12.12 6.62
CA TYR A 112 -7.92 13.52 6.20
C TYR A 112 -6.50 13.91 5.77
N LYS A 113 -5.47 13.44 6.48
CA LYS A 113 -4.06 13.72 6.14
C LYS A 113 -3.66 13.10 4.82
N VAL A 114 -4.15 11.88 4.56
CA VAL A 114 -4.01 11.22 3.27
C VAL A 114 -4.60 12.12 2.18
N ALA A 115 -5.83 12.60 2.36
CA ALA A 115 -6.46 13.47 1.38
C ALA A 115 -5.71 14.80 1.18
N ASP A 116 -5.19 15.40 2.25
CA ASP A 116 -4.42 16.64 2.18
C ASP A 116 -3.10 16.44 1.43
N LYS A 117 -2.41 15.31 1.62
CA LYS A 117 -1.20 14.99 0.88
C LYS A 117 -1.47 14.67 -0.60
N PHE A 118 -2.57 13.99 -0.94
CA PHE A 118 -2.97 13.79 -2.34
C PHE A 118 -3.28 15.10 -3.08
N ARG A 119 -3.77 16.12 -2.37
CA ARG A 119 -4.01 17.48 -2.91
C ARG A 119 -2.74 18.31 -3.02
N SER A 120 -1.67 17.93 -2.34
CA SER A 120 -0.44 18.71 -2.33
C SER A 120 0.27 18.68 -3.69
N THR A 121 0.87 19.81 -4.08
CA THR A 121 1.63 19.96 -5.34
C THR A 121 3.13 19.78 -5.17
N ASN A 122 3.61 19.69 -3.91
CA ASN A 122 5.02 19.75 -3.54
C ASN A 122 5.59 18.34 -3.26
N TRP A 123 5.31 17.42 -4.17
CA TRP A 123 5.61 16.01 -3.98
C TRP A 123 7.07 15.61 -4.23
N ALA A 124 7.89 16.49 -4.80
CA ALA A 124 9.25 16.16 -5.24
C ALA A 124 10.35 16.48 -4.21
N LYS A 125 10.13 17.44 -3.31
CA LYS A 125 10.98 17.75 -2.16
C LYS A 125 10.15 18.50 -1.10
N GLU A 126 10.16 18.00 0.13
CA GLU A 126 9.71 18.77 1.28
C GLU A 126 10.79 19.81 1.58
N GLY A 127 10.44 21.11 1.62
CA GLY A 127 11.37 22.20 1.97
C GLY A 127 12.07 22.96 0.83
N GLU A 128 11.88 22.61 -0.45
CA GLU A 128 12.50 23.33 -1.58
C GLU A 128 11.43 23.69 -2.63
N PRO A 129 11.14 24.99 -2.85
CA PRO A 129 10.04 25.47 -3.69
C PRO A 129 10.38 25.48 -5.20
N GLU A 130 11.29 24.63 -5.66
CA GLU A 130 11.67 24.61 -7.08
C GLU A 130 10.68 23.79 -7.90
N LYS A 131 9.58 24.50 -8.22
CA LYS A 131 8.50 24.22 -9.17
C LYS A 131 7.52 23.12 -8.75
N PRO A 132 6.23 23.45 -8.54
CA PRO A 132 5.21 22.44 -8.34
C PRO A 132 5.18 21.56 -9.59
N TYR A 133 5.36 20.25 -9.40
CA TYR A 133 5.39 19.29 -10.50
C TYR A 133 3.96 18.92 -10.98
N GLY A 134 2.98 19.75 -10.62
CA GLY A 134 1.57 19.53 -10.86
C GLY A 134 0.87 18.77 -9.73
N THR A 135 -0.44 18.66 -9.85
CA THR A 135 -1.24 17.80 -8.97
C THR A 135 -1.01 16.32 -9.31
N THR A 136 -1.40 15.44 -8.41
CA THR A 136 -1.44 13.99 -8.62
C THR A 136 -2.19 13.61 -9.91
N ALA A 137 -3.30 14.29 -10.22
CA ALA A 137 -4.07 14.09 -11.45
C ALA A 137 -3.29 14.47 -12.72
N GLU A 138 -2.59 15.60 -12.69
CA GLU A 138 -1.78 16.08 -13.81
C GLU A 138 -0.62 15.11 -14.13
N MET A 139 -0.08 14.46 -13.11
CA MET A 139 0.97 13.46 -13.29
C MET A 139 0.45 12.20 -13.97
N VAL A 140 -0.70 11.69 -13.54
CA VAL A 140 -1.35 10.53 -14.19
C VAL A 140 -1.70 10.88 -15.63
N PHE A 141 -2.22 12.08 -15.87
CA PHE A 141 -2.47 12.55 -17.22
C PHE A 141 -1.20 12.52 -18.08
N ARG A 142 -0.08 13.06 -17.58
CA ARG A 142 1.21 13.03 -18.31
C ARG A 142 1.73 11.60 -18.54
N LEU A 143 1.59 10.72 -17.54
CA LEU A 143 2.00 9.33 -17.63
C LEU A 143 1.24 8.57 -18.74
N LEU A 144 -0.04 8.88 -18.92
CA LEU A 144 -0.92 8.20 -19.87
C LEU A 144 -0.94 8.84 -21.27
N THR A 145 -0.49 10.10 -21.41
CA THR A 145 -0.57 10.83 -22.69
C THR A 145 0.78 11.06 -23.37
N VAL A 146 1.88 11.10 -22.61
CA VAL A 146 3.21 11.30 -23.18
C VAL A 146 3.72 9.97 -23.74
N PRO A 147 4.23 9.91 -24.98
CA PRO A 147 4.85 8.71 -25.51
C PRO A 147 6.14 8.40 -24.73
N ILE A 148 6.19 7.24 -24.07
CA ILE A 148 7.28 6.80 -23.21
C ILE A 148 7.56 5.32 -23.49
N GLU A 149 8.83 4.93 -23.51
CA GLU A 149 9.22 3.52 -23.67
C GLU A 149 8.77 2.66 -22.47
N TYR A 150 8.42 1.40 -22.73
CA TYR A 150 7.91 0.49 -21.70
C TYR A 150 8.82 0.41 -20.47
N ILE A 151 10.14 0.33 -20.62
CA ILE A 151 11.06 0.23 -19.47
C ILE A 151 11.00 1.50 -18.60
N THR A 152 10.88 2.67 -19.23
CA THR A 152 10.74 3.96 -18.55
C THR A 152 9.36 4.11 -17.92
N PHE A 153 8.33 3.56 -18.56
CA PHE A 153 6.94 3.53 -18.07
C PHE A 153 6.68 2.46 -17.00
N ALA A 154 7.47 1.37 -16.95
CA ALA A 154 7.28 0.19 -16.07
C ALA A 154 8.33 0.05 -14.95
N SER A 155 9.47 0.76 -14.98
CA SER A 155 10.41 0.82 -13.85
C SER A 155 10.88 2.23 -13.44
N THR A 156 11.28 2.37 -12.17
CA THR A 156 12.17 3.46 -11.72
C THR A 156 13.63 3.21 -12.04
N LYS A 157 13.99 1.96 -12.37
CA LYS A 157 15.37 1.58 -12.69
C LYS A 157 15.75 2.30 -13.98
N LEU A 158 16.66 3.26 -13.86
CA LEU A 158 17.34 3.79 -15.03
C LEU A 158 18.16 2.65 -15.62
N GLY A 159 17.85 2.24 -16.85
CA GLY A 159 18.67 1.28 -17.58
C GLY A 159 20.11 1.78 -17.56
N GLN A 160 21.03 0.95 -17.06
CA GLN A 160 22.45 1.20 -17.23
C GLN A 160 22.75 1.02 -18.72
N LEU A 161 22.52 2.07 -19.51
CA LEU A 161 23.09 2.13 -20.86
C LEU A 161 24.61 2.00 -20.71
N PRO A 162 25.29 1.16 -21.51
CA PRO A 162 26.74 1.03 -21.45
C PRO A 162 27.35 2.42 -21.62
N ARG A 163 28.18 2.82 -20.65
CA ARG A 163 28.90 4.11 -20.67
C ARG A 163 29.89 4.13 -21.84
N THR A 164 29.44 4.52 -23.02
CA THR A 164 30.34 5.07 -24.03
C THR A 164 30.68 6.51 -23.62
N ARG A 165 31.98 6.75 -23.36
CA ARG A 165 32.54 8.09 -23.13
C ARG A 165 32.12 9.00 -24.29
N THR A 166 31.41 10.08 -24.03
CA THR A 166 31.91 11.47 -23.97
C THR A 166 30.76 12.47 -24.21
N LYS A 167 30.85 13.60 -23.49
CA LYS A 167 30.19 14.92 -23.65
C LYS A 167 28.88 15.15 -22.85
N VAL A 168 29.03 16.16 -21.98
CA VAL A 168 28.11 16.83 -21.06
C VAL A 168 26.61 16.63 -21.39
N LEU A 169 25.91 15.89 -20.52
CA LEU A 169 24.46 15.77 -20.53
C LEU A 169 23.82 16.86 -19.66
N PRO A 170 22.69 17.48 -20.09
CA PRO A 170 21.94 18.41 -19.27
C PRO A 170 21.33 17.70 -18.05
N LYS A 171 21.06 18.48 -16.98
CA LYS A 171 20.61 18.01 -15.65
C LYS A 171 19.55 16.90 -15.75
N LYS A 172 19.88 15.76 -15.10
CA LYS A 172 19.10 14.53 -14.98
C LYS A 172 17.63 14.80 -14.57
N LYS A 173 16.67 14.50 -15.45
CA LYS A 173 15.26 14.38 -15.09
C LYS A 173 15.00 13.00 -14.48
N LYS A 174 14.43 12.96 -13.27
CA LYS A 174 14.00 11.72 -12.60
C LYS A 174 12.82 11.10 -13.37
N GLY A 175 12.82 9.77 -13.51
CA GLY A 175 11.85 9.02 -14.30
C GLY A 175 10.43 8.93 -13.67
N PRO A 176 9.43 8.53 -14.49
CA PRO A 176 8.01 8.69 -14.18
C PRO A 176 7.40 7.65 -13.20
N ILE A 177 8.05 6.54 -12.85
CA ILE A 177 7.52 5.59 -11.83
C ILE A 177 7.94 5.88 -10.39
N SER A 178 8.77 6.90 -10.16
CA SER A 178 9.01 7.37 -8.77
C SER A 178 7.71 7.81 -8.06
N GLN A 179 6.56 7.72 -8.73
CA GLN A 179 5.20 8.05 -8.33
C GLN A 179 4.48 6.92 -7.57
N TRP A 180 4.62 5.64 -7.93
CA TRP A 180 3.98 4.54 -7.18
C TRP A 180 4.51 4.40 -5.76
N THR A 181 5.83 4.57 -5.61
CA THR A 181 6.48 4.65 -4.29
C THR A 181 5.95 5.81 -3.47
N LYS A 182 5.59 6.93 -4.11
CA LYS A 182 5.01 8.09 -3.43
C LYS A 182 3.56 7.92 -3.03
N ILE A 183 2.77 7.18 -3.81
CA ILE A 183 1.40 6.80 -3.41
C ILE A 183 1.44 5.95 -2.15
N LEU A 184 2.36 4.97 -2.08
CA LEU A 184 2.55 4.16 -0.89
C LEU A 184 2.89 5.06 0.31
N ILE A 185 3.92 5.91 0.18
CA ILE A 185 4.32 6.91 1.18
C ILE A 185 3.15 7.82 1.59
N TRP A 186 2.33 8.29 0.64
CA TRP A 186 1.19 9.17 0.91
C TRP A 186 -0.02 8.48 1.52
N SER A 187 -0.10 7.17 1.39
CA SER A 187 -1.10 6.37 2.07
C SER A 187 -0.67 5.97 3.49
N THR A 188 0.63 5.84 3.77
CA THR A 188 1.13 5.27 5.04
C THR A 188 1.97 6.20 5.91
N SER A 189 2.29 7.42 5.47
CA SER A 189 3.15 8.40 6.17
C SER A 189 4.62 7.99 6.34
N THR A 190 5.21 7.33 5.33
CA THR A 190 6.63 6.98 5.37
C THR A 190 7.50 8.11 4.79
N ILE A 191 8.17 8.89 5.63
CA ILE A 191 9.18 9.87 5.18
C ILE A 191 10.43 9.09 4.78
N THR A 192 10.68 8.91 3.48
CA THR A 192 12.03 8.56 3.01
C THR A 192 12.73 9.83 2.55
N SER A 193 13.48 10.44 3.46
CA SER A 193 14.63 11.24 3.08
C SER A 193 15.73 10.29 2.63
N THR A 194 16.33 10.58 1.48
CA THR A 194 17.55 9.97 0.91
C THR A 194 17.51 8.50 0.43
N ALA A 195 18.04 8.33 -0.80
CA ALA A 195 18.54 7.13 -1.48
C ALA A 195 17.95 5.76 -1.09
N VAL A 196 17.18 5.16 -2.00
CA VAL A 196 16.85 3.73 -2.00
C VAL A 196 18.16 2.91 -2.11
N PRO A 197 18.54 2.11 -1.10
CA PRO A 197 19.58 1.11 -1.28
C PRO A 197 19.00 -0.07 -2.07
N GLU A 198 19.85 -0.67 -2.89
CA GLU A 198 19.55 -1.76 -3.81
C GLU A 198 19.27 -3.07 -3.03
N VAL A 199 18.00 -3.41 -2.81
CA VAL A 199 17.63 -4.72 -2.22
C VAL A 199 17.50 -5.76 -3.33
N LYS A 200 18.47 -6.68 -3.39
CA LYS A 200 18.35 -7.93 -4.16
C LYS A 200 17.42 -8.89 -3.43
N ALA A 201 16.12 -8.84 -3.72
CA ALA A 201 15.19 -9.88 -3.30
C ALA A 201 15.14 -11.01 -4.33
N THR A 202 15.86 -12.10 -4.06
CA THR A 202 15.62 -13.40 -4.71
C THR A 202 14.45 -14.08 -4.02
N TRP A 203 13.32 -14.19 -4.72
CA TRP A 203 12.17 -14.98 -4.28
C TRP A 203 12.33 -16.43 -4.73
N PRO A 204 12.25 -17.45 -3.85
CA PRO A 204 12.08 -18.83 -4.29
C PRO A 204 10.62 -19.03 -4.77
N MET A 205 10.47 -19.47 -6.01
CA MET A 205 9.18 -19.95 -6.55
C MET A 205 8.78 -21.24 -5.84
N PHE A 206 7.68 -21.22 -5.09
CA PHE A 206 6.98 -22.44 -4.68
C PHE A 206 5.99 -22.86 -5.78
N PRO A 207 6.02 -24.12 -6.26
CA PRO A 207 5.08 -24.59 -7.26
C PRO A 207 3.70 -24.85 -6.65
N LEU A 208 2.66 -24.40 -7.35
CA LEU A 208 1.26 -24.71 -7.07
C LEU A 208 1.01 -26.22 -7.26
N GLN A 209 0.65 -26.93 -6.20
CA GLN A 209 0.03 -28.25 -6.31
C GLN A 209 -1.50 -28.10 -6.40
N PRO A 210 -2.18 -28.76 -7.36
CA PRO A 210 -3.63 -28.73 -7.45
C PRO A 210 -4.26 -29.69 -6.42
N LEU A 211 -5.17 -29.16 -5.60
CA LEU A 211 -6.07 -29.94 -4.74
C LEU A 211 -7.10 -30.67 -5.61
N ILE A 212 -6.93 -31.98 -5.76
CA ILE A 212 -7.93 -32.89 -6.32
C ILE A 212 -9.01 -33.10 -5.25
N LEU A 213 -10.23 -32.64 -5.54
CA LEU A 213 -11.46 -33.02 -4.84
C LEU A 213 -11.72 -34.52 -5.05
N SER A 214 -11.60 -35.33 -4.00
CA SER A 214 -12.23 -36.66 -3.98
C SER A 214 -13.52 -36.58 -3.17
N SER A 215 -14.63 -36.69 -3.90
CA SER A 215 -15.98 -36.90 -3.36
C SER A 215 -16.08 -38.29 -2.76
N GLY A 216 -16.46 -38.39 -1.48
CA GLY A 216 -16.84 -39.65 -0.85
C GLY A 216 -18.11 -40.21 -1.50
N CYS A 217 -18.03 -41.45 -1.98
CA CYS A 217 -19.19 -42.26 -2.34
C CYS A 217 -19.19 -43.48 -1.43
N THR A 218 -20.09 -43.46 -0.44
CA THR A 218 -20.48 -44.59 0.39
C THR A 218 -21.28 -45.60 -0.44
N THR A 219 -20.79 -46.83 -0.53
CA THR A 219 -21.62 -48.01 -0.78
C THR A 219 -21.18 -49.11 0.17
N GLY A 220 -22.04 -49.41 1.13
CA GLY A 220 -21.94 -50.61 1.95
C GLY A 220 -22.22 -51.87 1.13
N LYS A 221 -21.63 -52.97 1.58
CA LYS A 221 -22.10 -54.34 1.40
C LYS A 221 -21.94 -55.07 2.73
N CYS A 222 -23.06 -55.57 3.24
CA CYS A 222 -23.26 -57.02 3.17
C CYS A 222 -23.93 -57.30 1.83
#